data_AF-A0A378JAB3-F1
#
_entry.id   AF-A0A378JAB3-F1
#
_cell.length_a   1.000
_cell.length_b   1.000
_cell.length_c   1.000
_cell.angle_alpha   90.00
_cell.angle_beta   90.00
_cell.angle_gamma   90.00
#
_symmetry.space_group_name_H-M   'P 1'
#
loop_
_entity.id
_entity.type
_entity.pdbx_description
1 polymer ?
#
loop_
_entity_poly.entity_id
_entity_poly.type
_entity_poly.pdbx_seq_one_letter_code
_entity_poly.pdbx_strand_id
1 'polypeptide(L)'
;MELRVYFLPKGFEPVINRTLDLKSQALALLTQAAEIIKQTMEAVQPSTVSDHLALVIGPGDFWKSGCGLLTHGCLPQSLALDYFAREMVALSALYPQIILIPGSIYLSVDKLAADEKSYFRAHSDHFIPSVYMQNIAPVFYSGKCLRLIKRGGYLLTVNKNEQQHSTVKELTSESEFLNALSSVHCQRLEVLPCLEDGSGALAIPDVAFFGKTPLPGENLLLETLDLWSDRLFSPVFTIENVTFGLEIGTDHDFAAQHLAARLENLDLHLLISSGQSRRYDGTNGCGFFICADKDKATMLNMQEGKRIGIDTVLQVDIKHLCRKSGFASEDV
;
A
#
# COMPACT_ATOMS: atom_id res chain seq x y z
N MET A 1 26.03 5.04 -8.23
CA MET A 1 24.88 5.41 -7.40
C MET A 1 24.83 4.45 -6.24
N GLU A 2 24.75 4.99 -5.03
CA GLU A 2 24.68 4.23 -3.78
C GLU A 2 23.34 4.57 -3.13
N LEU A 3 22.55 3.54 -2.82
CA LEU A 3 21.26 3.67 -2.14
C LEU A 3 21.45 3.28 -0.68
N ARG A 4 21.02 4.13 0.25
CA ARG A 4 20.98 3.83 1.69
C ARG A 4 19.57 3.52 2.14
N VAL A 5 19.38 2.50 2.96
CA VAL A 5 18.04 2.06 3.40
C VAL A 5 17.88 2.30 4.90
N TYR A 6 16.78 2.93 5.26
CA TYR A 6 16.42 3.29 6.63
C TYR A 6 15.01 2.78 6.92
N PHE A 7 14.81 2.27 8.13
CA PHE A 7 13.51 1.77 8.57
C PHE A 7 12.90 2.73 9.57
N LEU A 8 11.62 3.03 9.41
CA LEU A 8 10.87 3.75 10.43
C LEU A 8 10.80 2.91 11.73
N PRO A 9 10.75 3.57 12.90
CA PRO A 9 10.78 2.87 14.17
C PRO A 9 9.58 1.93 14.33
N LYS A 10 9.84 0.79 14.95
CA LYS A 10 8.83 -0.22 15.28
C LYS A 10 8.12 0.15 16.57
N GLY A 11 6.87 -0.31 16.72
CA GLY A 11 6.15 -0.21 18.01
C GLY A 11 5.78 1.22 18.42
N PHE A 12 5.60 2.13 17.46
CA PHE A 12 4.94 3.40 17.71
C PHE A 12 3.55 3.14 18.32
N GLU A 13 3.23 3.72 19.46
CA GLU A 13 1.89 3.64 20.06
C GLU A 13 1.30 5.05 20.14
N PRO A 14 0.21 5.33 19.41
CA PRO A 14 -0.37 6.67 19.34
C PRO A 14 -1.06 7.05 20.65
N VAL A 15 -0.85 8.29 21.10
CA VAL A 15 -1.57 8.86 22.24
C VAL A 15 -2.73 9.68 21.71
N ILE A 16 -3.93 9.09 21.71
CA ILE A 16 -5.14 9.75 21.19
C ILE A 16 -6.11 10.04 22.34
N ASN A 17 -6.58 11.28 22.40
CA ASN A 17 -7.67 11.65 23.30
C ASN A 17 -9.01 11.13 22.74
N ARG A 18 -9.56 10.10 23.37
CA ARG A 18 -10.84 9.47 22.99
C ARG A 18 -12.07 10.35 23.22
N THR A 19 -11.94 11.50 23.87
CA THR A 19 -13.04 12.47 24.02
C THR A 19 -13.20 13.38 22.80
N LEU A 20 -12.24 13.38 21.87
CA LEU A 20 -12.33 14.12 20.62
C LEU A 20 -13.29 13.44 19.63
N ASP A 21 -13.80 14.19 18.66
CA ASP A 21 -14.53 13.59 17.53
C ASP A 21 -13.61 12.73 16.64
N LEU A 22 -14.19 11.82 15.86
CA LEU A 22 -13.44 10.86 15.04
C LEU A 22 -12.48 11.52 14.05
N LYS A 23 -12.85 12.67 13.47
CA LYS A 23 -11.98 13.39 12.53
C LYS A 23 -10.76 13.95 13.26
N SER A 24 -10.96 14.54 14.43
CA SER A 24 -9.86 15.04 15.27
C SER A 24 -8.94 13.92 15.76
N GLN A 25 -9.50 12.76 16.13
CA GLN A 25 -8.71 11.58 16.49
C GLN A 25 -7.85 11.09 15.31
N ALA A 26 -8.46 10.97 14.13
CA ALA A 26 -7.79 10.57 12.90
C ALA A 26 -6.66 11.54 12.51
N LEU A 27 -6.88 12.86 12.62
CA LEU A 27 -5.86 13.87 12.34
C LEU A 27 -4.70 13.81 13.36
N ALA A 28 -5.01 13.61 14.64
CA ALA A 28 -3.99 13.44 15.68
C ALA A 28 -3.12 12.20 15.43
N LEU A 29 -3.70 11.10 14.93
CA LEU A 29 -2.97 9.90 14.54
C LEU A 29 -2.00 10.18 13.39
N LEU A 30 -2.51 10.77 12.30
CA LEU A 30 -1.71 11.16 11.13
C LEU A 30 -0.55 12.09 11.52
N THR A 31 -0.81 13.05 12.41
CA THR A 31 0.18 14.04 12.85
C THR A 31 1.29 13.40 13.69
N GLN A 32 0.94 12.51 14.63
CA GLN A 32 1.94 11.79 15.43
C GLN A 32 2.84 10.89 14.57
N ALA A 33 2.26 10.19 13.60
CA ALA A 33 3.02 9.37 12.66
C ALA A 33 3.93 10.24 11.77
N ALA A 34 3.42 11.37 11.25
CA ALA A 34 4.20 12.31 10.44
C ALA A 34 5.38 12.90 11.20
N GLU A 35 5.23 13.20 12.49
CA GLU A 35 6.33 13.70 13.32
C GLU A 35 7.45 12.67 13.48
N ILE A 36 7.11 11.38 13.67
CA ILE A 36 8.09 10.30 13.72
C ILE A 36 8.82 10.15 12.37
N ILE A 37 8.08 10.25 11.27
CA ILE A 37 8.64 10.20 9.92
C ILE A 37 9.62 11.37 9.73
N LYS A 38 9.21 12.58 10.09
CA LYS A 38 10.03 13.79 9.99
C LYS A 38 11.32 13.66 10.81
N GLN A 39 11.24 13.25 12.08
CA GLN A 39 12.42 13.02 12.92
C GLN A 39 13.36 11.99 12.31
N THR A 40 12.82 10.94 11.67
CA THR A 40 13.62 9.95 10.95
C THR A 40 14.30 10.58 9.74
N MET A 41 13.57 11.35 8.93
CA MET A 41 14.13 12.01 7.74
C MET A 41 15.23 13.03 8.10
N GLU A 42 15.05 13.79 9.19
CA GLU A 42 16.06 14.71 9.74
C GLU A 42 17.33 13.96 10.17
N ALA A 43 17.19 12.82 10.84
CA ALA A 43 18.33 12.00 11.24
C ALA A 43 19.05 11.31 10.05
N VAL A 44 18.31 11.05 8.97
CA VAL A 44 18.83 10.43 7.74
C VAL A 44 19.57 11.42 6.85
N GLN A 45 19.21 12.70 6.91
CA GLN A 45 19.82 13.74 6.07
C GLN A 45 21.35 13.75 6.23
N PRO A 46 22.11 13.35 5.19
CA PRO A 46 23.56 13.41 5.26
C PRO A 46 23.98 14.87 5.26
N SER A 47 24.91 15.20 6.16
CA SER A 47 25.75 16.38 6.01
C SER A 47 26.45 16.31 4.64
N THR A 48 26.02 17.16 3.70
CA THR A 48 26.82 17.70 2.57
C THR A 48 27.37 16.77 1.47
N VAL A 49 27.05 15.47 1.39
CA VAL A 49 27.49 14.63 0.25
C VAL A 49 26.33 14.39 -0.72
N SER A 50 26.32 15.10 -1.85
CA SER A 50 25.19 15.26 -2.78
C SER A 50 24.82 14.03 -3.63
N ASP A 51 25.50 12.89 -3.50
CA ASP A 51 25.47 11.83 -4.52
C ASP A 51 24.75 10.54 -4.07
N HIS A 52 24.06 10.58 -2.92
CA HIS A 52 23.43 9.39 -2.32
C HIS A 52 21.90 9.51 -2.27
N LEU A 53 21.23 8.54 -2.90
CA LEU A 53 19.79 8.33 -2.75
C LEU A 53 19.54 7.58 -1.43
N ALA A 54 18.49 7.93 -0.70
CA ALA A 54 18.07 7.21 0.50
C ALA A 54 16.64 6.69 0.35
N LEU A 55 16.36 5.52 0.93
CA LEU A 55 15.03 4.94 1.07
C LEU A 55 14.68 4.90 2.56
N VAL A 56 13.62 5.58 2.96
CA VAL A 56 13.00 5.45 4.29
C VAL A 56 11.73 4.63 4.14
N ILE A 57 11.66 3.46 4.79
CA ILE A 57 10.54 2.53 4.66
C ILE A 57 9.95 2.10 6.02
N GLY A 58 8.62 2.13 6.14
CA GLY A 58 7.88 1.68 7.32
C GLY A 58 7.23 0.30 7.17
N PRO A 59 6.86 -0.34 8.29
CA PRO A 59 6.19 -1.64 8.30
C PRO A 59 4.70 -1.56 7.92
N GLY A 60 4.05 -2.72 7.85
CA GLY A 60 2.60 -2.80 7.65
C GLY A 60 1.83 -2.16 8.81
N ASP A 61 0.78 -1.39 8.49
CA ASP A 61 -0.03 -0.64 9.46
C ASP A 61 0.81 0.29 10.36
N PHE A 62 1.88 0.88 9.83
CA PHE A 62 2.72 1.85 10.56
C PHE A 62 1.90 3.02 11.12
N TRP A 63 0.92 3.47 10.35
CA TRP A 63 0.00 4.55 10.73
C TRP A 63 -0.96 4.16 11.84
N LYS A 64 -0.95 2.88 12.28
CA LYS A 64 -1.82 2.34 13.33
C LYS A 64 -3.30 2.60 13.07
N SER A 65 -3.71 2.64 11.80
CA SER A 65 -5.12 2.76 11.43
C SER A 65 -5.96 1.65 12.08
N GLY A 66 -5.43 0.43 12.15
CA GLY A 66 -6.09 -0.76 12.71
C GLY A 66 -6.11 -0.90 14.23
N CYS A 67 -5.58 0.05 15.01
CA CYS A 67 -5.40 -0.11 16.47
C CYS A 67 -6.69 0.03 17.33
N GLY A 68 -7.87 -0.02 16.71
CA GLY A 68 -9.16 0.06 17.40
C GLY A 68 -9.49 1.43 18.01
N LEU A 69 -8.70 2.47 17.70
CA LEU A 69 -8.98 3.86 18.10
C LEU A 69 -10.02 4.54 17.19
N LEU A 70 -10.31 3.95 16.03
CA LEU A 70 -11.28 4.43 15.07
C LEU A 70 -12.42 3.40 14.95
N THR A 71 -13.64 3.86 14.68
CA THR A 71 -14.88 3.04 14.70
C THR A 71 -14.77 1.74 13.87
N HIS A 72 -13.99 1.75 12.79
CA HIS A 72 -13.74 0.59 11.93
C HIS A 72 -12.24 0.30 11.76
N GLY A 73 -11.38 0.76 12.66
CA GLY A 73 -9.92 0.57 12.51
C GLY A 73 -9.36 1.08 11.18
N CYS A 74 -9.97 2.12 10.61
CA CYS A 74 -9.62 2.71 9.32
C CYS A 74 -9.69 4.23 9.41
N LEU A 75 -8.87 4.91 8.62
CA LEU A 75 -8.93 6.36 8.46
C LEU A 75 -9.88 6.73 7.32
N PRO A 76 -10.70 7.79 7.45
CA PRO A 76 -11.49 8.29 6.33
C PRO A 76 -10.58 8.62 5.13
N GLN A 77 -10.92 8.08 3.95
CA GLN A 77 -10.09 8.22 2.74
C GLN A 77 -9.80 9.69 2.41
N SER A 78 -10.83 10.54 2.46
CA SER A 78 -10.70 11.97 2.18
C SER A 78 -9.72 12.69 3.10
N LEU A 79 -9.73 12.34 4.39
CA LEU A 79 -8.82 12.94 5.36
C LEU A 79 -7.37 12.48 5.14
N ALA A 80 -7.16 11.18 4.93
CA ALA A 80 -5.81 10.65 4.72
C ALA A 80 -5.18 11.15 3.41
N LEU A 81 -5.94 11.16 2.31
CA LEU A 81 -5.44 11.63 1.02
C LEU A 81 -5.17 13.14 1.03
N ASP A 82 -6.02 13.95 1.66
CA ASP A 82 -5.75 15.39 1.84
C ASP A 82 -4.47 15.62 2.66
N TYR A 83 -4.28 14.84 3.73
CA TYR A 83 -3.06 14.89 4.54
C TYR A 83 -1.81 14.50 3.73
N PHE A 84 -1.92 13.49 2.87
CA PHE A 84 -0.83 13.08 1.98
C PHE A 84 -0.48 14.17 0.97
N ALA A 85 -1.48 14.78 0.33
CA ALA A 85 -1.31 15.84 -0.66
C ALA A 85 -0.68 17.11 -0.08
N ARG A 86 -0.93 17.41 1.21
CA ARG A 86 -0.43 18.62 1.86
C ARG A 86 0.85 18.36 2.64
N GLU A 87 0.75 17.57 3.71
CA GLU A 87 1.80 17.46 4.72
C GLU A 87 2.93 16.54 4.25
N MET A 88 2.59 15.35 3.72
CA MET A 88 3.61 14.38 3.31
C MET A 88 4.33 14.79 2.03
N VAL A 89 3.60 15.36 1.08
CA VAL A 89 4.19 15.98 -0.12
C VAL A 89 5.13 17.11 0.28
N ALA A 90 4.70 18.06 1.12
CA ALA A 90 5.55 19.15 1.59
C ALA A 90 6.79 18.64 2.34
N LEU A 91 6.63 17.65 3.22
CA LEU A 91 7.75 17.01 3.92
C LEU A 91 8.74 16.39 2.92
N SER A 92 8.26 15.64 1.92
CA SER A 92 9.14 15.02 0.91
C SER A 92 9.90 16.06 0.06
N ALA A 93 9.35 17.26 -0.12
CA ALA A 93 10.01 18.35 -0.85
C ALA A 93 11.24 18.90 -0.10
N LEU A 94 11.25 18.82 1.24
CA LEU A 94 12.37 19.25 2.06
C LEU A 94 13.58 18.29 1.97
N TYR A 95 13.34 17.05 1.54
CA TYR A 95 14.37 16.00 1.45
C TYR A 95 14.35 15.33 0.06
N PRO A 96 14.74 16.04 -1.00
CA PRO A 96 14.58 15.57 -2.39
C PRO A 96 15.40 14.33 -2.75
N GLN A 97 16.39 13.96 -1.94
CA GLN A 97 17.20 12.75 -2.06
C GLN A 97 16.63 11.53 -1.32
N ILE A 98 15.48 11.68 -0.65
CA ILE A 98 14.84 10.62 0.13
C ILE A 98 13.58 10.13 -0.60
N ILE A 99 13.56 8.84 -0.91
CA ILE A 99 12.35 8.08 -1.23
C ILE A 99 11.70 7.72 0.11
N LEU A 100 10.49 8.22 0.34
CA LEU A 100 9.74 7.97 1.54
C LEU A 100 8.58 7.00 1.26
N ILE A 101 8.59 5.87 1.97
CA ILE A 101 7.52 4.88 1.97
C ILE A 101 7.09 4.69 3.44
N PRO A 102 6.12 5.45 3.94
CA PRO A 102 5.79 5.48 5.37
C PRO A 102 5.33 4.15 5.98
N GLY A 103 5.04 3.14 5.16
CA GLY A 103 4.32 1.94 5.56
C GLY A 103 2.89 1.96 5.02
N SER A 104 2.15 0.90 5.31
CA SER A 104 0.79 0.76 4.81
C SER A 104 -0.27 1.31 5.78
N ILE A 105 -1.44 1.66 5.26
CA ILE A 105 -2.54 2.30 5.98
C ILE A 105 -3.89 1.79 5.46
N TYR A 106 -4.83 1.57 6.37
CA TYR A 106 -6.21 1.23 6.04
C TYR A 106 -7.05 2.50 5.89
N LEU A 107 -7.63 2.67 4.70
CA LEU A 107 -8.53 3.76 4.36
C LEU A 107 -9.95 3.24 4.18
N SER A 108 -10.94 4.06 4.56
CA SER A 108 -12.34 3.71 4.41
C SER A 108 -13.21 4.84 3.87
N VAL A 109 -14.30 4.44 3.24
CA VAL A 109 -15.47 5.29 2.95
C VAL A 109 -16.73 4.61 3.45
N ASP A 110 -17.72 5.40 3.86
CA ASP A 110 -19.02 4.87 4.27
C ASP A 110 -19.70 4.16 3.10
N LYS A 111 -20.44 3.09 3.40
CA LYS A 111 -21.23 2.40 2.37
C LYS A 111 -22.22 3.38 1.72
N LEU A 112 -22.32 3.34 0.40
CA LEU A 112 -23.33 4.11 -0.34
C LEU A 112 -24.74 3.67 0.07
N ALA A 113 -25.64 4.64 0.25
CA ALA A 113 -27.04 4.34 0.57
C ALA A 113 -27.74 3.49 -0.51
N ALA A 114 -27.30 3.61 -1.77
CA ALA A 114 -27.80 2.83 -2.90
C ALA A 114 -27.25 1.38 -2.96
N ASP A 115 -26.31 1.02 -2.10
CA ASP A 115 -25.75 -0.34 -2.06
C ASP A 115 -26.63 -1.28 -1.22
N GLU A 116 -27.51 -1.97 -1.94
CA GLU A 116 -28.35 -3.06 -1.47
C GLU A 116 -27.77 -4.44 -1.81
N LYS A 117 -26.54 -4.52 -2.35
CA LYS A 117 -25.95 -5.79 -2.81
C LYS A 117 -25.45 -6.62 -1.64
N SER A 118 -25.61 -7.93 -1.80
CA SER A 118 -25.03 -8.93 -0.94
C SER A 118 -23.53 -9.09 -1.17
N TYR A 119 -22.74 -9.09 -0.10
CA TYR A 119 -21.31 -9.38 -0.16
C TYR A 119 -21.01 -10.76 0.42
N PHE A 120 -20.02 -11.42 -0.15
CA PHE A 120 -19.55 -12.74 0.27
C PHE A 120 -18.02 -12.71 0.42
N ARG A 121 -17.52 -13.35 1.48
CA ARG A 121 -16.09 -13.67 1.62
C ARG A 121 -15.92 -15.15 1.26
N ALA A 122 -14.78 -15.52 0.67
CA ALA A 122 -14.50 -16.93 0.42
C ALA A 122 -14.58 -17.72 1.74
N HIS A 123 -15.38 -18.79 1.77
CA HIS A 123 -15.62 -19.65 2.92
C HIS A 123 -16.38 -19.03 4.12
N SER A 124 -17.12 -17.93 3.92
CA SER A 124 -17.94 -17.29 4.96
C SER A 124 -19.39 -17.06 4.50
N ASP A 125 -20.24 -16.69 5.46
CA ASP A 125 -21.63 -16.33 5.25
C ASP A 125 -21.77 -14.96 4.59
N HIS A 126 -22.94 -14.74 3.99
CA HIS A 126 -23.39 -13.46 3.48
C HIS A 126 -23.24 -12.35 4.52
N PHE A 127 -22.72 -11.19 4.13
CA PHE A 127 -22.68 -10.00 4.98
C PHE A 127 -23.08 -8.73 4.22
N ILE A 128 -23.47 -7.71 4.98
CA ILE A 128 -23.79 -6.37 4.48
C ILE A 128 -22.73 -5.43 5.06
N PRO A 129 -21.90 -4.78 4.24
CA PRO A 129 -20.91 -3.87 4.76
C PRO A 129 -21.57 -2.60 5.33
N SER A 130 -20.93 -2.00 6.34
CA SER A 130 -21.17 -0.63 6.79
C SER A 130 -20.17 0.34 6.15
N VAL A 131 -18.97 -0.15 5.83
CA VAL A 131 -17.89 0.61 5.21
C VAL A 131 -17.16 -0.21 4.15
N TYR A 132 -16.63 0.51 3.16
CA TYR A 132 -15.69 -0.03 2.19
C TYR A 132 -14.27 0.34 2.60
N MET A 133 -13.34 -0.60 2.45
CA MET A 133 -11.97 -0.46 2.93
C MET A 133 -10.96 -0.82 1.84
N GLN A 134 -9.83 -0.12 1.86
CA GLN A 134 -8.62 -0.49 1.14
C GLN A 134 -7.42 -0.38 2.08
N ASN A 135 -6.37 -1.15 1.81
CA ASN A 135 -5.07 -0.96 2.42
C ASN A 135 -4.10 -0.46 1.34
N ILE A 136 -3.46 0.69 1.60
CA ILE A 136 -2.56 1.31 0.64
C ILE A 136 -1.20 1.60 1.25
N ALA A 137 -0.17 1.70 0.42
CA ALA A 137 1.14 2.23 0.79
C ALA A 137 1.49 3.41 -0.13
N PRO A 138 1.58 4.63 0.40
CA PRO A 138 2.01 5.78 -0.38
C PRO A 138 3.53 5.78 -0.56
N VAL A 139 3.98 6.26 -1.72
CA VAL A 139 5.39 6.49 -2.03
C VAL A 139 5.55 7.97 -2.37
N PHE A 140 6.40 8.67 -1.62
CA PHE A 140 6.72 10.08 -1.83
C PHE A 140 8.17 10.26 -2.23
N TYR A 141 8.43 11.23 -3.09
CA TYR A 141 9.79 11.61 -3.49
C TYR A 141 9.77 13.02 -4.08
N SER A 142 10.70 13.86 -3.62
CA SER A 142 10.95 15.20 -4.19
C SER A 142 9.68 16.05 -4.39
N GLY A 143 8.86 16.13 -3.35
CA GLY A 143 7.64 16.96 -3.37
C GLY A 143 6.49 16.38 -4.19
N LYS A 144 6.46 15.06 -4.40
CA LYS A 144 5.38 14.38 -5.12
C LYS A 144 4.96 13.10 -4.43
N CYS A 145 3.66 12.81 -4.45
CA CYS A 145 3.15 11.46 -4.25
C CYS A 145 3.34 10.69 -5.55
N LEU A 146 4.37 9.87 -5.63
CA LEU A 146 4.68 9.09 -6.83
C LEU A 146 3.71 7.94 -7.03
N ARG A 147 3.33 7.26 -5.94
CA ARG A 147 2.47 6.07 -5.97
C ARG A 147 1.54 6.01 -4.75
N LEU A 148 0.38 5.40 -4.96
CA LEU A 148 -0.53 4.89 -3.93
C LEU A 148 -0.76 3.41 -4.19
N ILE A 149 0.11 2.55 -3.70
CA ILE A 149 0.05 1.12 -4.04
C ILE A 149 -1.07 0.48 -3.23
N LYS A 150 -1.99 -0.22 -3.89
CA LYS A 150 -3.13 -0.90 -3.26
C LYS A 150 -2.83 -2.38 -3.06
N ARG A 151 -3.10 -2.86 -1.84
CA ARG A 151 -3.04 -4.28 -1.50
C ARG A 151 -4.22 -5.04 -2.10
N GLY A 152 -4.00 -6.28 -2.51
CA GLY A 152 -5.04 -7.25 -2.85
C GLY A 152 -5.48 -7.26 -4.32
N GLY A 153 -6.45 -8.13 -4.62
CA GLY A 153 -7.08 -8.23 -5.94
C GLY A 153 -8.24 -7.25 -6.13
N TYR A 154 -8.88 -7.29 -7.30
CA TYR A 154 -10.13 -6.58 -7.55
C TYR A 154 -11.31 -7.30 -6.87
N LEU A 155 -12.35 -6.55 -6.56
CA LEU A 155 -13.65 -7.06 -6.14
C LEU A 155 -14.27 -7.78 -7.33
N LEU A 156 -14.93 -8.90 -7.09
CA LEU A 156 -15.57 -9.67 -8.14
C LEU A 156 -17.07 -9.47 -8.11
N THR A 157 -17.69 -9.33 -9.28
CA THR A 157 -19.14 -9.44 -9.45
C THR A 157 -19.50 -10.83 -9.94
N VAL A 158 -20.54 -11.42 -9.36
CA VAL A 158 -21.16 -12.65 -9.85
C VAL A 158 -22.49 -12.29 -10.51
N ASN A 159 -22.51 -12.39 -11.83
CA ASN A 159 -23.67 -12.08 -12.65
C ASN A 159 -24.42 -13.36 -13.04
N LYS A 160 -25.76 -13.29 -13.06
CA LYS A 160 -26.60 -14.31 -13.68
C LYS A 160 -26.96 -13.88 -15.09
N ASN A 161 -26.60 -14.68 -16.08
CA ASN A 161 -27.06 -14.46 -17.45
C ASN A 161 -28.47 -15.08 -17.66
N GLU A 162 -29.12 -14.72 -18.76
CA GLU A 162 -30.49 -15.14 -19.09
C GLU A 162 -30.64 -16.68 -19.19
N GLN A 163 -29.52 -17.39 -19.41
CA GLN A 163 -29.43 -18.86 -19.46
C GLN A 163 -29.12 -19.51 -18.10
N GLN A 164 -29.13 -18.75 -17.00
CA GLN A 164 -28.84 -19.19 -15.63
C GLN A 164 -27.40 -19.67 -15.34
N HIS A 165 -26.44 -19.43 -16.22
CA HIS A 165 -25.02 -19.61 -15.90
C HIS A 165 -24.48 -18.41 -15.13
N SER A 166 -23.70 -18.67 -14.08
CA SER A 166 -23.01 -17.60 -13.35
C SER A 166 -21.71 -17.23 -14.06
N THR A 167 -21.51 -15.94 -14.32
CA THR A 167 -20.25 -15.39 -14.82
C THR A 167 -19.61 -14.51 -13.76
N VAL A 168 -18.30 -14.61 -13.59
CA VAL A 168 -17.52 -13.83 -12.64
C VAL A 168 -16.70 -12.78 -13.41
N LYS A 169 -16.69 -11.54 -12.94
CA LYS A 169 -15.91 -10.44 -13.54
C LYS A 169 -15.26 -9.58 -12.46
N GLU A 170 -14.02 -9.15 -12.69
CA GLU A 170 -13.32 -8.15 -11.88
C GLU A 170 -13.89 -6.75 -12.09
N LEU A 171 -14.05 -6.00 -11.01
CA LEU A 171 -14.44 -4.59 -11.04
C LEU A 171 -13.18 -3.73 -11.00
N THR A 172 -12.75 -3.26 -12.17
CA THR A 172 -11.47 -2.57 -12.35
C THR A 172 -11.59 -1.05 -12.30
N SER A 173 -12.81 -0.52 -12.28
CA SER A 173 -13.10 0.91 -12.20
C SER A 173 -14.25 1.22 -11.24
N GLU A 174 -14.29 2.47 -10.76
CA GLU A 174 -15.41 2.98 -9.97
C GLU A 174 -16.74 2.85 -10.72
N SER A 175 -16.77 3.16 -12.02
CA SER A 175 -17.98 3.03 -12.85
C SER A 175 -18.48 1.59 -12.95
N GLU A 176 -17.58 0.62 -13.02
CA GLU A 176 -17.98 -0.80 -13.04
C GLU A 176 -18.60 -1.21 -11.71
N PHE A 177 -18.05 -0.73 -10.59
CA PHE A 177 -18.62 -0.96 -9.27
C PHE A 177 -20.02 -0.32 -9.14
N LEU A 178 -20.18 0.95 -9.48
CA LEU A 178 -21.48 1.65 -9.43
C LEU A 178 -22.53 0.99 -10.35
N ASN A 179 -22.11 0.52 -11.53
CA ASN A 179 -22.98 -0.23 -12.43
C ASN A 179 -23.37 -1.60 -11.85
N ALA A 180 -22.46 -2.27 -11.13
CA ALA A 180 -22.78 -3.53 -10.46
C ALA A 180 -23.84 -3.33 -9.37
N LEU A 181 -23.81 -2.23 -8.62
CA LEU A 181 -24.80 -1.91 -7.59
C LEU A 181 -26.22 -1.73 -8.16
N SER A 182 -26.35 -1.11 -9.33
CA SER A 182 -27.65 -0.86 -9.97
C SER A 182 -28.12 -1.99 -10.89
N SER A 183 -27.23 -2.89 -11.30
CA SER A 183 -27.54 -3.96 -12.24
C SER A 183 -28.42 -5.04 -11.63
N VAL A 184 -29.51 -5.38 -12.29
CA VAL A 184 -30.37 -6.54 -11.95
C VAL A 184 -29.68 -7.88 -12.22
N HIS A 185 -28.66 -7.90 -13.07
CA HIS A 185 -27.90 -9.11 -13.39
C HIS A 185 -26.84 -9.44 -12.33
N CYS A 186 -26.36 -8.43 -11.60
CA CYS A 186 -25.41 -8.61 -10.50
C CYS A 186 -26.14 -9.20 -9.29
N GLN A 187 -25.87 -10.47 -9.00
CA GLN A 187 -26.48 -11.15 -7.85
C GLN A 187 -25.77 -10.80 -6.56
N ARG A 188 -24.44 -10.77 -6.59
CA ARG A 188 -23.59 -10.56 -5.42
C ARG A 188 -22.21 -10.03 -5.80
N LEU A 189 -21.54 -9.50 -4.80
CA LEU A 189 -20.15 -9.09 -4.83
C LEU A 189 -19.31 -10.07 -3.98
N GLU A 190 -18.18 -10.51 -4.49
CA GLU A 190 -17.25 -11.39 -3.79
C GLU A 190 -15.98 -10.64 -3.43
N VAL A 191 -15.72 -10.59 -2.12
CA VAL A 191 -14.48 -10.09 -1.53
C VAL A 191 -13.48 -11.23 -1.52
N LEU A 192 -12.39 -11.05 -2.26
CA LEU A 192 -11.29 -12.01 -2.26
C LEU A 192 -10.65 -12.06 -0.87
N PRO A 193 -10.38 -13.25 -0.32
CA PRO A 193 -9.83 -13.38 1.02
C PRO A 193 -8.41 -12.80 1.07
N CYS A 194 -8.14 -11.91 2.02
CA CYS A 194 -6.77 -11.65 2.44
C CYS A 194 -6.43 -12.70 3.51
N LEU A 195 -5.39 -13.52 3.32
CA LEU A 195 -5.09 -14.64 4.24
C LEU A 195 -4.77 -14.20 5.68
N GLU A 196 -4.46 -12.93 5.92
CA GLU A 196 -4.39 -12.36 7.27
C GLU A 196 -5.76 -12.28 7.99
N ASP A 197 -6.87 -12.26 7.25
CA ASP A 197 -8.24 -12.30 7.79
C ASP A 197 -8.53 -13.64 8.51
N GLY A 198 -7.78 -14.69 8.17
CA GLY A 198 -7.85 -16.00 8.83
C GLY A 198 -7.21 -16.03 10.23
N SER A 199 -6.46 -14.99 10.62
CA SER A 199 -5.78 -14.91 11.92
C SER A 199 -6.65 -14.32 13.05
N GLY A 200 -7.91 -13.96 12.75
CA GLY A 200 -8.89 -13.51 13.75
C GLY A 200 -8.70 -12.09 14.30
N ALA A 201 -7.61 -11.40 13.96
CA ALA A 201 -7.29 -10.07 14.52
C ALA A 201 -7.92 -8.88 13.77
N LEU A 202 -8.35 -9.06 12.52
CA LEU A 202 -8.84 -7.98 11.64
C LEU A 202 -10.15 -8.30 10.90
N ALA A 203 -10.83 -9.39 11.25
CA ALA A 203 -12.15 -9.68 10.69
C ALA A 203 -13.19 -8.70 11.28
N ILE A 204 -13.16 -7.45 10.84
CA ILE A 204 -14.19 -6.47 11.17
C ILE A 204 -15.46 -6.97 10.46
N PRO A 205 -16.50 -7.40 11.20
CA PRO A 205 -17.58 -8.22 10.64
C PRO A 205 -18.39 -7.54 9.51
N ASP A 206 -18.32 -6.22 9.41
CA ASP A 206 -19.11 -5.37 8.52
C ASP A 206 -18.26 -4.54 7.55
N VAL A 207 -17.01 -4.95 7.28
CA VAL A 207 -16.12 -4.25 6.32
C VAL A 207 -16.01 -5.05 5.03
N ALA A 208 -16.16 -4.38 3.88
CA ALA A 208 -15.83 -4.94 2.57
C ALA A 208 -14.48 -4.43 2.09
N PHE A 209 -13.53 -5.35 1.85
CA PHE A 209 -12.21 -5.01 1.31
C PHE A 209 -12.27 -4.92 -0.22
N PHE A 210 -11.91 -3.76 -0.77
CA PHE A 210 -12.03 -3.46 -2.20
C PHE A 210 -10.76 -3.79 -2.99
N GLY A 211 -9.65 -3.98 -2.27
CA GLY A 211 -8.32 -4.19 -2.83
C GLY A 211 -7.98 -3.14 -3.89
N LYS A 212 -7.82 -3.56 -5.14
CA LYS A 212 -7.50 -2.66 -6.26
C LYS A 212 -8.70 -1.90 -6.84
N THR A 213 -9.92 -2.34 -6.56
CA THR A 213 -11.15 -1.66 -7.01
C THR A 213 -11.20 -0.27 -6.40
N PRO A 214 -11.33 0.82 -7.18
CA PRO A 214 -11.47 2.16 -6.64
C PRO A 214 -12.63 2.28 -5.65
N LEU A 215 -12.42 3.01 -4.55
CA LEU A 215 -13.52 3.38 -3.65
C LEU A 215 -14.40 4.46 -4.33
N PRO A 216 -15.70 4.53 -4.01
CA PRO A 216 -16.56 5.61 -4.50
C PRO A 216 -16.01 7.01 -4.21
N GLY A 217 -15.95 7.86 -5.23
CA GLY A 217 -15.42 9.22 -5.18
C GLY A 217 -13.89 9.31 -5.18
N GLU A 218 -13.15 8.19 -5.21
CA GLU A 218 -11.69 8.17 -5.13
C GLU A 218 -11.04 8.94 -6.27
N ASN A 219 -11.48 8.74 -7.51
CA ASN A 219 -10.87 9.39 -8.68
C ASN A 219 -11.04 10.91 -8.62
N LEU A 220 -12.26 11.39 -8.36
CA LEU A 220 -12.56 12.82 -8.22
C LEU A 220 -11.76 13.44 -7.08
N LEU A 221 -11.62 12.74 -5.97
CA LEU A 221 -10.85 13.18 -4.82
C LEU A 221 -9.35 13.30 -5.17
N LEU A 222 -8.78 12.31 -5.84
CA LEU A 222 -7.39 12.32 -6.28
C LEU A 222 -7.10 13.44 -7.29
N GLU A 223 -8.02 13.68 -8.23
CA GLU A 223 -7.94 14.82 -9.16
C GLU A 223 -8.00 16.16 -8.42
N THR A 224 -8.93 16.30 -7.47
CA THR A 224 -9.10 17.54 -6.68
C THR A 224 -7.87 17.86 -5.83
N LEU A 225 -7.18 16.83 -5.36
CA LEU A 225 -5.98 16.95 -4.51
C LEU A 225 -4.67 17.01 -5.32
N ASP A 226 -4.73 17.00 -6.66
CA ASP A 226 -3.56 16.95 -7.56
C ASP A 226 -2.61 15.77 -7.24
N LEU A 227 -3.21 14.63 -6.86
CA LEU A 227 -2.49 13.38 -6.61
C LEU A 227 -2.52 12.42 -7.81
N TRP A 228 -3.32 12.72 -8.83
CA TRP A 228 -3.56 11.80 -9.93
C TRP A 228 -2.37 11.66 -10.89
N SER A 229 -2.05 10.43 -11.31
CA SER A 229 -1.11 10.16 -12.40
C SER A 229 -1.41 8.81 -13.08
N ASP A 230 -1.03 8.64 -14.35
CA ASP A 230 -1.28 7.45 -15.17
C ASP A 230 -0.72 6.13 -14.59
N ARG A 231 0.20 6.23 -13.62
CA ARG A 231 0.83 5.07 -12.96
C ARG A 231 0.68 5.10 -11.45
N LEU A 232 -0.24 5.90 -10.90
CA LEU A 232 -0.38 6.12 -9.46
C LEU A 232 -0.51 4.81 -8.67
N PHE A 233 -1.32 3.87 -9.16
CA PHE A 233 -1.55 2.58 -8.48
C PHE A 233 -0.57 1.47 -8.90
N SER A 234 0.42 1.78 -9.74
CA SER A 234 1.40 0.77 -10.17
C SER A 234 2.31 0.37 -9.01
N PRO A 235 2.48 -0.94 -8.72
CA PRO A 235 3.41 -1.40 -7.69
C PRO A 235 4.88 -1.21 -8.10
N VAL A 236 5.14 -0.77 -9.34
CA VAL A 236 6.48 -0.56 -9.89
C VAL A 236 6.74 0.92 -10.17
N PHE A 237 7.90 1.39 -9.77
CA PHE A 237 8.36 2.76 -10.03
C PHE A 237 9.86 2.82 -10.21
N THR A 238 10.33 3.85 -10.93
CA THR A 238 11.74 4.05 -11.23
C THR A 238 12.18 5.43 -10.79
N ILE A 239 13.28 5.52 -10.05
CA ILE A 239 13.90 6.76 -9.58
C ILE A 239 15.40 6.67 -9.87
N GLU A 240 15.96 7.66 -10.55
CA GLU A 240 17.39 7.70 -10.89
C GLU A 240 17.91 6.41 -11.59
N ASN A 241 17.11 5.82 -12.47
CA ASN A 241 17.36 4.55 -13.16
C ASN A 241 17.40 3.31 -12.26
N VAL A 242 16.80 3.38 -11.07
CA VAL A 242 16.62 2.24 -10.16
C VAL A 242 15.16 1.88 -10.10
N THR A 243 14.85 0.62 -10.39
CA THR A 243 13.50 0.10 -10.47
C THR A 243 13.12 -0.62 -9.17
N PHE A 244 12.07 -0.12 -8.53
CA PHE A 244 11.51 -0.65 -7.30
C PHE A 244 10.20 -1.35 -7.62
N GLY A 245 9.98 -2.49 -6.99
CA GLY A 245 8.66 -3.14 -6.93
C GLY A 245 8.27 -3.31 -5.48
N LEU A 246 7.06 -2.91 -5.12
CA LEU A 246 6.58 -2.92 -3.74
C LEU A 246 5.31 -3.75 -3.58
N GLU A 247 5.34 -4.66 -2.60
CA GLU A 247 4.23 -5.49 -2.16
C GLU A 247 3.79 -5.14 -0.73
N ILE A 248 2.50 -5.29 -0.43
CA ILE A 248 1.94 -5.10 0.92
C ILE A 248 1.39 -6.44 1.44
N GLY A 249 1.89 -6.86 2.61
CA GLY A 249 1.42 -8.04 3.34
C GLY A 249 1.44 -9.30 2.47
N THR A 250 0.25 -9.78 2.09
CA THR A 250 0.03 -11.03 1.36
C THR A 250 -0.18 -10.83 -0.15
N ASP A 251 0.21 -9.68 -0.73
CA ASP A 251 0.07 -9.44 -2.18
C ASP A 251 0.69 -10.56 -3.05
N HIS A 252 1.82 -11.12 -2.58
CA HIS A 252 2.47 -12.24 -3.23
C HIS A 252 1.63 -13.52 -3.31
N ASP A 253 0.64 -13.70 -2.43
CA ASP A 253 -0.25 -14.87 -2.48
C ASP A 253 -1.27 -14.72 -3.61
N PHE A 254 -1.70 -13.49 -3.92
CA PHE A 254 -2.51 -13.22 -5.13
C PHE A 254 -1.70 -13.50 -6.39
N ALA A 255 -0.42 -13.10 -6.40
CA ALA A 255 0.48 -13.41 -7.51
C ALA A 255 0.77 -14.92 -7.64
N ALA A 256 0.81 -15.66 -6.53
CA ALA A 256 0.95 -17.12 -6.53
C ALA A 256 -0.30 -17.83 -7.07
N GLN A 257 -1.48 -17.24 -6.88
CA GLN A 257 -2.77 -17.75 -7.39
C GLN A 257 -3.11 -17.25 -8.80
N HIS A 258 -2.20 -16.53 -9.47
CA HIS A 258 -2.45 -15.90 -10.77
C HIS A 258 -3.59 -14.86 -10.78
N LEU A 259 -3.93 -14.30 -9.61
CA LEU A 259 -4.89 -13.21 -9.43
C LEU A 259 -4.22 -11.83 -9.55
N ALA A 260 -2.89 -11.80 -9.59
CA ALA A 260 -2.09 -10.62 -9.91
C ALA A 260 -0.83 -11.05 -10.66
N ALA A 261 -0.26 -10.14 -11.46
CA ALA A 261 1.05 -10.37 -12.05
C ALA A 261 2.13 -10.37 -10.96
N ARG A 262 3.13 -11.24 -11.09
CA ARG A 262 4.35 -11.17 -10.28
C ARG A 262 5.14 -9.92 -10.68
N LEU A 263 5.81 -9.32 -9.70
CA LEU A 263 6.77 -8.27 -9.99
C LEU A 263 8.04 -8.89 -10.56
N GLU A 264 8.60 -8.30 -11.62
CA GLU A 264 9.77 -8.81 -12.33
C GLU A 264 10.66 -7.67 -12.78
N ASN A 265 11.93 -7.97 -13.08
CA ASN A 265 12.94 -7.03 -13.57
C ASN A 265 13.19 -5.84 -12.64
N LEU A 266 13.22 -6.11 -11.34
CA LEU A 266 13.45 -5.10 -10.30
C LEU A 266 14.93 -5.03 -9.90
N ASP A 267 15.39 -3.83 -9.57
CA ASP A 267 16.63 -3.62 -8.82
C ASP A 267 16.39 -3.89 -7.33
N LEU A 268 15.24 -3.45 -6.82
CA LEU A 268 14.81 -3.60 -5.43
C LEU A 268 13.39 -4.16 -5.37
N HIS A 269 13.25 -5.30 -4.72
CA HIS A 269 11.95 -5.88 -4.38
C HIS A 269 11.65 -5.61 -2.90
N LEU A 270 10.67 -4.75 -2.65
CA LEU A 270 10.27 -4.28 -1.34
C LEU A 270 9.01 -5.01 -0.87
N LEU A 271 8.99 -5.40 0.40
CA LEU A 271 7.83 -5.97 1.07
C LEU A 271 7.56 -5.19 2.36
N ILE A 272 6.36 -4.62 2.48
CA ILE A 272 5.85 -4.05 3.73
C ILE A 272 4.97 -5.10 4.40
N SER A 273 5.33 -5.60 5.58
CA SER A 273 4.69 -6.76 6.19
C SER A 273 4.44 -6.67 7.70
N SER A 274 3.68 -7.64 8.19
CA SER A 274 3.28 -7.86 9.58
C SER A 274 3.43 -9.34 9.98
N GLY A 275 4.52 -9.98 9.54
CA GLY A 275 4.87 -11.38 9.77
C GLY A 275 5.06 -12.20 8.49
N GLN A 276 5.00 -11.59 7.31
CA GLN A 276 5.11 -12.31 6.04
C GLN A 276 6.56 -12.42 5.55
N SER A 277 6.82 -13.49 4.82
CA SER A 277 8.10 -13.73 4.16
C SER A 277 7.93 -13.72 2.65
N ARG A 278 9.04 -13.47 1.95
CA ARG A 278 9.09 -13.49 0.48
C ARG A 278 8.61 -14.83 -0.08
N ARG A 279 7.75 -14.79 -1.11
CA ARG A 279 7.38 -15.99 -1.90
C ARG A 279 8.16 -16.15 -3.20
N TYR A 280 8.53 -15.06 -3.86
CA TYR A 280 9.27 -15.09 -5.13
C TYR A 280 10.27 -13.94 -5.23
N ASP A 281 11.19 -14.04 -6.17
CA ASP A 281 12.22 -13.04 -6.43
C ASP A 281 11.91 -12.24 -7.69
N GLY A 282 11.40 -11.01 -7.54
CA GLY A 282 11.20 -10.10 -8.66
C GLY A 282 12.48 -9.46 -9.20
N THR A 283 13.64 -9.69 -8.58
CA THR A 283 14.93 -9.13 -9.02
C THR A 283 15.70 -10.06 -9.97
N ASN A 284 15.17 -11.25 -10.25
CA ASN A 284 15.79 -12.25 -11.12
C ASN A 284 17.23 -12.60 -10.72
N GLY A 285 17.49 -12.73 -9.41
CA GLY A 285 18.77 -13.10 -8.82
C GLY A 285 19.81 -11.98 -8.78
N CYS A 286 19.44 -10.75 -9.13
CA CYS A 286 20.41 -9.68 -9.39
C CYS A 286 20.29 -8.48 -8.43
N GLY A 287 19.19 -8.32 -7.70
CA GLY A 287 18.94 -7.13 -6.89
C GLY A 287 18.97 -7.36 -5.39
N PHE A 288 18.20 -6.55 -4.67
CA PHE A 288 17.98 -6.70 -3.23
C PHE A 288 16.52 -6.97 -2.95
N PHE A 289 16.28 -7.86 -1.99
CA PHE A 289 14.96 -8.01 -1.37
C PHE A 289 14.99 -7.34 0.00
N ILE A 290 14.08 -6.40 0.23
CA ILE A 290 13.96 -5.63 1.48
C ILE A 290 12.59 -5.90 2.07
N CYS A 291 12.57 -6.37 3.32
CA CYS A 291 11.33 -6.57 4.07
C CYS A 291 11.30 -5.61 5.25
N ALA A 292 10.34 -4.68 5.23
CA ALA A 292 9.99 -3.81 6.34
C ALA A 292 8.85 -4.48 7.13
N ASP A 293 9.23 -5.26 8.13
CA ASP A 293 8.31 -6.01 8.96
C ASP A 293 8.14 -5.36 10.34
N LYS A 294 6.93 -5.44 10.91
CA LYS A 294 6.63 -4.92 12.25
C LYS A 294 7.56 -5.48 13.33
N ASP A 295 7.98 -6.75 13.19
CA ASP A 295 8.79 -7.46 14.18
C ASP A 295 10.26 -7.40 13.76
N LYS A 296 10.56 -7.69 12.49
CA LYS A 296 11.95 -7.76 12.00
C LYS A 296 12.16 -7.27 10.56
N ALA A 297 12.71 -6.07 10.44
CA ALA A 297 13.31 -5.58 9.20
C ALA A 297 14.46 -6.50 8.73
N THR A 298 14.47 -6.86 7.45
CA THR A 298 15.55 -7.66 6.84
C THR A 298 15.88 -7.16 5.45
N MET A 299 17.13 -7.37 5.04
CA MET A 299 17.53 -7.23 3.66
C MET A 299 18.32 -8.45 3.20
N LEU A 300 18.15 -8.83 1.93
CA LEU A 300 18.80 -9.97 1.32
C LEU A 300 19.39 -9.54 -0.02
N ASN A 301 20.71 -9.73 -0.17
CA ASN A 301 21.37 -9.63 -1.46
C ASN A 301 21.03 -10.88 -2.28
N MET A 302 20.35 -10.71 -3.42
CA MET A 302 19.87 -11.81 -4.24
C MET A 302 20.95 -12.52 -5.03
N GLN A 303 22.05 -11.84 -5.33
CA GLN A 303 23.19 -12.43 -6.01
C GLN A 303 23.99 -13.35 -5.08
N GLU A 304 24.22 -12.89 -3.86
CA GLU A 304 25.07 -13.59 -2.88
C GLU A 304 24.29 -14.59 -2.02
N GLY A 305 22.95 -14.51 -2.01
CA GLY A 305 22.10 -15.25 -1.07
C GLY A 305 22.32 -14.87 0.40
N LYS A 306 22.98 -13.73 0.66
CA LYS A 306 23.41 -13.30 1.99
C LYS A 306 22.36 -12.40 2.65
N ARG A 307 21.85 -12.85 3.81
CA ARG A 307 20.98 -12.03 4.67
C ARG A 307 21.79 -11.01 5.44
N ILE A 308 21.29 -9.78 5.46
CA ILE A 308 21.79 -8.65 6.24
C ILE A 308 20.72 -8.39 7.30
N GLY A 309 21.03 -8.73 8.55
CA GLY A 309 20.17 -8.45 9.70
C GLY A 309 20.21 -6.96 10.05
N ILE A 310 19.05 -6.36 10.31
CA ILE A 310 18.92 -4.92 10.54
C ILE A 310 18.37 -4.68 11.94
N ASP A 311 19.27 -4.47 12.90
CA ASP A 311 18.90 -4.34 14.32
C ASP A 311 18.79 -2.87 14.78
N THR A 312 19.36 -1.90 14.06
CA THR A 312 19.11 -0.44 14.21
C THR A 312 19.84 0.32 13.11
N VAL A 313 19.20 1.37 12.55
CA VAL A 313 19.70 2.32 11.51
C VAL A 313 20.95 1.82 10.78
N LEU A 314 20.77 0.86 9.87
CA LEU A 314 21.85 0.33 9.06
C LEU A 314 21.85 1.05 7.71
N GLN A 315 22.75 2.01 7.58
CA GLN A 315 23.27 2.38 6.27
C GLN A 315 23.83 1.10 5.64
N VAL A 316 23.16 0.61 4.61
CA VAL A 316 23.75 -0.38 3.71
C VAL A 316 23.96 0.31 2.38
N ASP A 317 25.23 0.50 2.03
CA ASP A 317 25.61 1.06 0.75
C ASP A 317 25.43 -0.01 -0.32
N ILE A 318 24.36 0.10 -1.09
CA ILE A 318 24.21 -0.75 -2.27
C ILE A 318 25.15 -0.21 -3.36
N LYS A 319 26.35 -0.80 -3.43
CA LYS A 319 27.31 -0.56 -4.52
C LYS A 319 27.06 -1.58 -5.62
N HIS A 320 26.80 -1.11 -6.83
CA HIS A 320 26.53 -1.90 -8.04
C HIS A 320 25.16 -2.60 -8.06
N LEU A 321 24.08 -1.80 -8.17
CA LEU A 321 22.82 -2.33 -8.69
C LEU A 321 23.07 -2.97 -10.06
N CYS A 322 22.67 -4.24 -10.19
CA CYS A 322 22.99 -5.05 -11.34
C CYS A 322 22.24 -4.53 -12.56
N ARG A 323 22.94 -3.80 -13.41
CA ARG A 323 22.41 -3.41 -14.72
C ARG A 323 22.32 -4.66 -15.58
N LYS A 324 21.14 -5.28 -15.68
CA LYS A 324 20.79 -6.00 -16.90
C LYS A 324 20.49 -4.93 -17.95
N SER A 325 21.51 -4.57 -18.72
CA SER A 325 21.36 -3.89 -20.00
C SER A 325 20.36 -4.67 -20.84
N GLY A 326 19.14 -4.16 -20.97
CA GLY A 326 18.10 -4.92 -21.63
C GLY A 326 16.75 -4.25 -21.72
N PHE A 327 16.65 -2.93 -21.82
CA PHE A 327 15.55 -2.29 -22.54
C PHE A 327 16.07 -1.08 -23.30
N ALA A 328 15.74 -1.07 -24.60
CA ALA A 328 15.98 0.03 -25.50
C ALA A 328 15.33 1.30 -24.93
N SER A 329 15.98 2.43 -25.18
CA SER A 329 15.32 3.72 -25.15
C SER A 329 14.02 3.64 -25.94
N GLU A 330 12.88 3.86 -25.28
CA GLU A 330 11.77 4.48 -25.97
C GLU A 330 12.10 5.98 -25.99
N ASP A 331 12.56 6.41 -27.16
CA ASP A 331 12.85 7.78 -27.50
C ASP A 331 11.54 8.61 -27.61
N VAL A 332 11.62 9.82 -27.04
CA VAL A 332 10.74 11.02 -27.18
C VAL A 332 9.35 10.95 -26.55
#